data_AF-A0A813J7J1-F1
#
_entry.id   AF-A0A813J7J1-F1
#
_cell.length_a   1.000
_cell.length_b   1.000
_cell.length_c   1.000
_cell.angle_alpha   90.00
_cell.angle_beta   90.00
_cell.angle_gamma   90.00
#
_symmetry.space_group_name_H-M   'P 1'
#
loop_
_entity.id
_entity.type
_entity.pdbx_description
1 polymer ?
#
loop_
_entity_poly.entity_id
_entity_poly.type
_entity_poly.pdbx_seq_one_letter_code
_entity_poly.pdbx_strand_id
1 'polypeptide(L)'
;DYIRQHFLDDKVAAELRKLSPPDLEQVMASNITNARNPSAIVISRIGAVKAQSQSMSEVETYLQRYPVDESAARALRELDPQLQAKVVEQEMSNCRNPSAVLLSRIRKLQAGH
;
A
#
# COMPACT_ATOMS: atom_id res chain seq x y z
N ASP A 1 15.62 24.47 0.98
CA ASP A 1 15.38 23.66 -0.23
C ASP A 1 16.16 22.37 -0.10
N TYR A 2 15.48 21.24 0.11
CA TYR A 2 16.08 19.93 0.39
C TYR A 2 17.05 19.48 -0.71
N ILE A 3 16.70 19.78 -1.97
CA ILE A 3 17.51 19.43 -3.15
C ILE A 3 18.88 20.14 -3.09
N ARG A 4 18.88 21.46 -2.86
CA ARG A 4 20.11 22.24 -2.70
C ARG A 4 20.91 21.86 -1.45
N GLN A 5 20.23 21.55 -0.35
CA GLN A 5 20.89 21.17 0.90
C GLN A 5 21.67 19.85 0.80
N HIS A 6 21.16 18.90 0.00
CA HIS A 6 21.77 17.58 -0.18
C HIS A 6 22.49 17.39 -1.52
N PHE A 7 22.69 18.46 -2.29
CA PHE A 7 23.38 18.42 -3.60
C PHE A 7 22.84 17.32 -4.52
N LEU A 8 21.50 17.21 -4.62
CA LEU A 8 20.87 16.17 -5.44
C LEU A 8 20.92 16.52 -6.92
N ASP A 9 21.17 15.52 -7.77
CA ASP A 9 21.17 15.68 -9.22
C ASP A 9 19.76 15.98 -9.78
N ASP A 10 19.70 16.59 -10.96
CA ASP A 10 18.44 17.02 -11.59
C ASP A 10 17.44 15.87 -11.80
N LYS A 11 17.95 14.67 -12.12
CA LYS A 11 17.15 13.46 -12.24
C LYS A 11 16.44 13.09 -10.93
N VAL A 12 17.14 13.21 -9.80
CA VAL A 12 16.58 12.91 -8.47
C VAL A 12 15.55 13.98 -8.09
N ALA A 13 15.84 15.25 -8.39
CA ALA A 13 14.91 16.35 -8.17
C ALA A 13 13.61 16.18 -8.97
N ALA A 14 13.70 15.73 -10.24
CA ALA A 14 12.54 15.46 -11.07
C ALA A 14 11.67 14.32 -10.51
N GLU A 15 12.29 13.26 -9.96
CA GLU A 15 11.56 12.16 -9.34
C GLU A 15 10.88 12.55 -8.02
N LEU A 16 11.54 13.36 -7.17
CA LEU A 16 10.93 13.91 -5.95
C LEU A 16 9.68 14.74 -6.25
N ARG A 17 9.70 15.54 -7.32
CA ARG A 17 8.54 16.38 -7.73
C ARG A 17 7.34 15.58 -8.22
N LYS A 18 7.52 14.31 -8.59
CA LYS A 18 6.43 13.42 -9.05
C LYS A 18 5.79 12.64 -7.90
N LEU A 19 6.35 12.69 -6.70
CA LEU A 19 5.83 11.98 -5.55
C LEU A 19 4.58 12.65 -4.98
N SER A 20 3.69 11.84 -4.41
CA SER A 20 2.58 12.33 -3.59
C SER A 20 3.14 13.05 -2.35
N PRO A 21 2.42 14.00 -1.75
CA PRO A 21 2.82 14.64 -0.49
C PRO A 21 3.27 13.66 0.61
N PRO A 22 2.53 12.58 0.95
CA PRO A 22 2.96 11.64 1.98
C PRO A 22 4.25 10.88 1.59
N ASP A 23 4.38 10.48 0.33
CA ASP A 23 5.57 9.80 -0.16
C ASP A 23 6.81 10.71 -0.08
N LEU A 24 6.63 11.98 -0.43
CA LEU A 24 7.68 13.01 -0.38
C LEU A 24 8.13 13.25 1.06
N GLU A 25 7.18 13.41 1.99
CA GLU A 25 7.47 13.57 3.42
C GLU A 25 8.25 12.38 3.96
N GLN A 26 7.86 11.15 3.60
CA GLN A 26 8.56 9.94 4.02
C GLN A 26 10.01 9.87 3.50
N VAL A 27 10.24 10.29 2.26
CA VAL A 27 11.61 10.37 1.69
C VAL A 27 12.45 11.44 2.40
N MET A 28 11.84 12.58 2.76
CA MET A 28 12.50 13.71 3.41
C MET A 28 12.71 13.54 4.92
N ALA A 29 11.95 12.67 5.58
CA ALA A 29 11.94 12.49 7.04
C ALA A 29 13.29 12.03 7.64
N SER A 30 14.19 11.45 6.84
CA SER A 30 15.51 11.02 7.30
C SER A 30 16.63 11.94 6.81
N ASN A 31 17.37 12.54 7.75
CA ASN A 31 18.56 13.32 7.47
C ASN A 31 19.67 12.48 6.80
N ILE A 32 20.15 12.93 5.66
CA ILE A 32 21.29 12.36 4.95
C ILE A 32 22.53 13.18 5.31
N THR A 33 23.01 13.03 6.55
CA THR A 33 24.26 13.66 6.98
C THR A 33 25.44 12.72 6.68
N ASN A 34 26.48 13.26 6.04
CA ASN A 34 27.76 12.57 5.78
C ASN A 34 27.74 11.41 4.75
N ALA A 35 26.79 11.39 3.82
CA ALA A 35 26.77 10.39 2.75
C ALA A 35 27.75 10.73 1.62
N ARG A 36 28.55 9.74 1.19
CA ARG A 36 29.47 9.87 0.05
C ARG A 36 28.74 10.10 -1.29
N ASN A 37 27.46 9.72 -1.36
CA ASN A 37 26.59 9.91 -2.52
C ASN A 37 25.11 10.07 -2.08
N PRO A 38 24.64 11.30 -1.81
CA PRO A 38 23.27 11.55 -1.34
C PRO A 38 22.21 11.21 -2.40
N SER A 39 22.48 11.44 -3.69
CA SER A 39 21.59 11.10 -4.81
C SER A 39 21.23 9.62 -4.84
N ALA A 40 22.21 8.73 -4.65
CA ALA A 40 21.97 7.28 -4.61
C ALA A 40 21.05 6.86 -3.45
N ILE A 41 21.22 7.49 -2.28
CA ILE A 41 20.38 7.21 -1.10
C ILE A 41 18.94 7.66 -1.35
N VAL A 42 18.76 8.87 -1.88
CA VAL A 42 17.42 9.39 -2.18
C VAL A 42 16.72 8.55 -3.24
N ILE A 43 17.42 8.14 -4.30
CA ILE A 43 16.83 7.26 -5.33
C ILE A 43 16.38 5.91 -4.74
N SER A 44 17.22 5.26 -3.93
CA SER A 44 16.85 4.02 -3.26
C SER A 44 15.63 4.20 -2.36
N ARG A 45 15.54 5.33 -1.64
CA ARG A 45 14.37 5.66 -0.80
C ARG A 45 13.12 5.91 -1.62
N ILE A 46 13.20 6.68 -2.70
CA ILE A 46 12.09 6.89 -3.64
C ILE A 46 11.60 5.53 -4.14
N GLY A 47 12.51 4.62 -4.49
CA GLY A 47 12.17 3.25 -4.88
C GLY A 47 11.41 2.49 -3.78
N ALA A 48 11.90 2.55 -2.53
CA ALA A 48 11.26 1.90 -1.39
C ALA A 48 9.87 2.48 -1.06
N VAL A 49 9.72 3.81 -1.07
CA VAL A 49 8.45 4.49 -0.81
C VAL A 49 7.44 4.21 -1.93
N LYS A 50 7.87 4.28 -3.20
CA LYS A 50 7.02 3.88 -4.33
C LYS A 50 6.61 2.41 -4.23
N ALA A 51 7.54 1.51 -3.87
CA ALA A 51 7.23 0.10 -3.69
C ALA A 51 6.26 -0.13 -2.53
N GLN A 52 6.34 0.64 -1.44
CA GLN A 52 5.42 0.58 -0.31
C GLN A 52 4.03 1.13 -0.66
N SER A 53 3.95 2.22 -1.43
CA SER A 53 2.69 2.78 -1.91
C SER A 53 2.07 1.95 -3.04
N GLN A 54 2.88 1.16 -3.75
CA GLN A 54 2.44 0.19 -4.77
C GLN A 54 2.25 -1.23 -4.23
N SER A 55 2.74 -1.55 -3.02
CA SER A 55 2.43 -2.81 -2.36
C SER A 55 1.00 -2.73 -1.84
N MET A 56 0.05 -2.97 -2.75
CA MET A 56 -1.33 -3.22 -2.39
C MET A 56 -1.34 -4.40 -1.42
N SER A 57 -1.99 -4.22 -0.27
CA SER A 57 -2.24 -5.33 0.64
C SER A 57 -2.88 -6.49 -0.14
N GLU A 58 -2.65 -7.74 0.28
CA GLU A 58 -3.36 -8.90 -0.30
C GLU A 58 -4.88 -8.68 -0.27
N VAL A 59 -5.37 -7.95 0.74
CA VAL A 59 -6.77 -7.49 0.84
C VAL A 59 -7.15 -6.59 -0.32
N GLU A 60 -6.34 -5.59 -0.66
CA GLU A 60 -6.66 -4.68 -1.76
C GLU A 60 -6.59 -5.38 -3.11
N THR A 61 -5.58 -6.23 -3.31
CA THR A 61 -5.47 -7.07 -4.52
C THR A 61 -6.69 -7.97 -4.68
N TYR A 62 -7.16 -8.56 -3.57
CA TYR A 62 -8.37 -9.38 -3.54
C TYR A 62 -9.62 -8.55 -3.89
N LEU A 63 -9.78 -7.37 -3.29
CA LEU A 63 -10.91 -6.47 -3.54
C LEU A 63 -10.92 -5.90 -4.95
N GLN A 64 -9.76 -5.76 -5.61
CA GLN A 64 -9.69 -5.40 -7.02
C GLN A 64 -10.08 -6.54 -7.96
N ARG A 65 -9.83 -7.80 -7.56
CA ARG A 65 -10.16 -8.97 -8.37
C ARG A 65 -11.67 -9.22 -8.45
N TYR A 66 -12.42 -8.86 -7.41
CA TYR A 66 -13.85 -9.15 -7.30
C TYR A 66 -14.69 -7.87 -7.25
N PRO A 67 -15.78 -7.75 -8.04
CA PRO A 67 -16.63 -6.57 -8.03
C PRO A 67 -17.52 -6.55 -6.78
N VAL A 68 -16.97 -6.08 -5.66
CA VAL A 68 -17.69 -5.95 -4.39
C VAL A 68 -18.00 -4.49 -4.07
N ASP A 69 -19.10 -4.27 -3.36
CA ASP A 69 -19.50 -2.94 -2.92
C ASP A 69 -18.60 -2.43 -1.79
N GLU A 70 -18.53 -1.10 -1.64
CA GLU A 70 -17.68 -0.45 -0.62
C GLU A 70 -17.93 -0.95 0.80
N SER A 71 -19.19 -1.25 1.15
CA SER A 71 -19.50 -1.77 2.49
C SER A 71 -18.86 -3.14 2.75
N ALA A 72 -18.78 -4.01 1.75
CA ALA A 72 -18.15 -5.32 1.88
C ALA A 72 -16.62 -5.21 1.87
N ALA A 73 -16.08 -4.32 1.03
CA ALA A 73 -14.66 -3.98 1.02
C ALA A 73 -14.20 -3.43 2.38
N ARG A 74 -14.97 -2.50 2.95
CA ARG A 74 -14.70 -1.93 4.27
C ARG A 74 -14.72 -3.00 5.36
N ALA A 75 -15.72 -3.87 5.36
CA ALA A 75 -15.80 -4.97 6.33
C ALA A 75 -14.57 -5.90 6.27
N LEU A 76 -14.03 -6.17 5.09
CA LEU A 76 -12.78 -6.95 4.96
C LEU A 76 -11.57 -6.17 5.52
N ARG A 77 -11.45 -4.87 5.21
CA ARG A 77 -10.36 -4.03 5.73
C ARG A 77 -10.39 -3.84 7.25
N GLU A 78 -11.56 -3.89 7.87
CA GLU A 78 -11.75 -3.73 9.31
C GLU A 78 -11.56 -5.04 10.10
N LEU A 79 -11.38 -6.19 9.42
CA LEU A 79 -11.07 -7.46 10.08
C LEU A 79 -9.65 -7.48 10.68
N ASP A 80 -9.47 -8.33 11.69
CA ASP A 80 -8.14 -8.68 12.21
C ASP A 80 -7.25 -9.26 11.09
N PRO A 81 -5.93 -8.98 11.05
CA PRO A 81 -5.03 -9.48 10.01
C PRO A 81 -5.09 -10.99 9.79
N GLN A 82 -5.28 -11.79 10.85
CA GLN A 82 -5.42 -13.24 10.71
C GLN A 82 -6.71 -13.65 9.99
N LEU A 83 -7.79 -12.91 10.22
CA LEU A 83 -9.07 -13.14 9.56
C LEU A 83 -9.07 -12.62 8.13
N GLN A 84 -8.41 -11.49 7.87
CA GLN A 84 -8.15 -11.00 6.51
C GLN A 84 -7.45 -12.06 5.66
N ALA A 85 -6.34 -12.63 6.17
CA ALA A 85 -5.58 -13.69 5.52
C ALA A 85 -6.48 -14.88 5.13
N LYS A 86 -7.30 -15.37 6.07
CA LYS A 86 -8.24 -16.48 5.82
C LYS A 86 -9.28 -16.16 4.73
N VAL A 87 -9.69 -14.90 4.60
CA VAL A 87 -10.63 -14.48 3.54
C VAL A 87 -9.93 -14.43 2.19
N VAL A 88 -8.74 -13.83 2.10
CA VAL A 88 -8.02 -13.64 0.83
C VAL A 88 -7.44 -14.92 0.28
N GLU A 89 -7.11 -15.89 1.14
CA GLU A 89 -6.63 -17.23 0.74
C GLU A 89 -7.72 -18.03 -0.02
N GLN A 90 -8.99 -17.69 0.17
CA GLN A 90 -10.12 -18.38 -0.45
C GLN A 90 -10.68 -17.61 -1.63
N GLU A 91 -10.67 -18.19 -2.82
CA GLU A 91 -11.29 -17.56 -3.99
C GLU A 91 -12.83 -17.55 -3.93
N MET A 92 -13.45 -16.63 -4.70
CA MET A 92 -14.89 -16.55 -4.89
C MET A 92 -15.24 -16.98 -6.32
N SER A 93 -15.48 -18.27 -6.52
CA SER A 93 -15.85 -18.81 -7.83
C SER A 93 -17.36 -18.80 -8.06
N ASN A 94 -17.79 -18.45 -9.28
CA ASN A 94 -19.18 -18.60 -9.77
C ASN A 94 -20.27 -17.93 -8.90
N CYS A 95 -19.93 -16.80 -8.24
CA CYS A 95 -20.81 -16.11 -7.31
C CYS A 95 -21.69 -15.07 -8.03
N ARG A 96 -23.02 -15.21 -7.92
CA ARG A 96 -23.98 -14.26 -8.49
C ARG A 96 -23.95 -12.88 -7.81
N ASN A 97 -23.50 -12.82 -6.56
CA ASN A 97 -23.30 -11.59 -5.80
C ASN A 97 -22.07 -11.75 -4.88
N PRO A 98 -20.87 -11.30 -5.30
CA PRO A 98 -19.64 -11.46 -4.53
C PRO A 98 -19.65 -10.63 -3.22
N SER A 99 -20.33 -9.48 -3.16
CA SER A 99 -20.47 -8.69 -1.92
C SER A 99 -21.17 -9.49 -0.83
N ALA A 100 -22.27 -10.17 -1.15
CA ALA A 100 -23.02 -10.98 -0.21
C ALA A 100 -22.22 -12.21 0.27
N VAL A 101 -21.46 -12.82 -0.64
CA VAL A 101 -20.58 -13.97 -0.34
C VAL A 101 -19.46 -13.54 0.61
N LEU A 102 -18.79 -12.43 0.30
CA LEU A 102 -17.74 -11.85 1.13
C LEU A 102 -18.25 -11.56 2.54
N LEU A 103 -19.37 -10.83 2.67
CA LEU A 103 -19.97 -10.50 3.96
C LEU A 103 -20.40 -11.76 4.74
N SER A 104 -20.96 -12.76 4.06
CA SER A 104 -21.31 -14.02 4.73
C SER A 104 -20.07 -14.76 5.24
N ARG A 105 -18.96 -14.74 4.51
CA ARG A 105 -17.70 -15.38 4.91
C ARG A 105 -17.08 -14.67 6.11
N ILE A 106 -17.04 -13.33 6.07
CA ILE A 106 -16.59 -12.48 7.19
C ILE A 106 -17.37 -12.82 8.46
N ARG A 107 -18.70 -12.85 8.41
CA ARG A 107 -19.55 -13.19 9.57
C ARG A 107 -19.27 -14.59 10.13
N LYS A 108 -19.08 -15.59 9.25
CA LYS A 108 -18.75 -16.97 9.67
C LYS A 108 -17.41 -17.03 10.39
N LEU A 109 -16.40 -16.30 9.90
CA LEU A 109 -15.09 -16.27 10.52
C LEU A 109 -15.08 -15.54 11.86
N GLN A 110 -15.87 -14.46 12.00
CA GLN A 110 -16.00 -13.74 13.26
C GLN A 110 -16.81 -14.50 14.32
N ALA A 111 -17.79 -15.30 13.91
CA ALA A 111 -18.61 -16.11 14.84
C ALA A 111 -17.92 -17.39 15.32
N GLY A 112 -16.88 -17.84 14.61
CA GLY A 112 -16.09 -19.03 14.95
C GLY A 112 -14.74 -18.73 15.61
N HIS A 113 -14.50 -17.47 15.99
CA HIS A 113 -13.33 -16.99 16.72
C HIS A 113 -13.74 -16.64 18.16
#